data_AF-A0A4Y2KCY7-F1
#
_entry.id   AF-A0A4Y2KCY7-F1
#
_cell.length_a   1.000
_cell.length_b   1.000
_cell.length_c   1.000
_cell.angle_alpha   90.00
_cell.angle_beta   90.00
_cell.angle_gamma   90.00
#
_symmetry.space_group_name_H-M   'P 1'
#
loop_
_entity.id
_entity.type
_entity.pdbx_description
1 polymer ?
#
loop_
_entity_poly.entity_id
_entity_poly.type
_entity_poly.pdbx_seq_one_letter_code
_entity_poly.pdbx_strand_id
1 'polypeptide(L)'
;MYYIEQRVFLVLEYHRLKESPTATRRSFQARFNVPKGPDAKTIRTLFAKFQRTGSVTDDLVGNVGRQQTAVTPENVATVSGIIQQNPMSSVRRIASETGLKRSSTQKILRKSLHMFPFKIQTHQAIP
;
A
#
# COMPACT_ATOMS: atom_id res chain seq x y z
N MET A 1 14.12 2.05 11.12
CA MET A 1 12.69 1.66 11.14
C MET A 1 12.58 0.38 11.96
N TYR A 2 11.69 0.29 12.94
CA TYR A 2 11.59 -0.87 13.83
C TYR A 2 10.72 -1.98 13.22
N TYR A 3 11.11 -3.24 13.42
CA TYR A 3 10.29 -4.40 13.06
C TYR A 3 9.00 -4.45 13.90
N ILE A 4 8.01 -5.22 13.44
CA ILE A 4 6.71 -5.29 14.12
C ILE A 4 6.86 -5.80 15.57
N GLU A 5 7.68 -6.82 15.79
CA GLU A 5 7.98 -7.39 17.12
C GLU A 5 8.57 -6.34 18.07
N GLN A 6 9.46 -5.50 17.57
CA GLN A 6 10.08 -4.42 18.33
C GLN A 6 9.05 -3.37 18.75
N ARG A 7 8.08 -3.06 17.88
CA ARG A 7 7.01 -2.10 18.19
C ARG A 7 6.00 -2.66 19.19
N VAL A 8 5.62 -3.93 19.03
CA VAL A 8 4.76 -4.63 20.00
C VAL A 8 5.42 -4.60 21.37
N PHE A 9 6.71 -4.93 21.44
CA PHE A 9 7.45 -4.86 22.69
C PHE A 9 7.43 -3.46 23.31
N LEU A 10 7.69 -2.42 22.52
CA LEU A 10 7.68 -1.04 23.01
C LEU A 10 6.34 -0.64 23.61
N VAL A 11 5.22 -0.99 22.97
CA VAL A 11 3.87 -0.66 23.47
C VAL A 11 3.58 -1.36 24.80
N LEU A 12 3.84 -2.68 24.87
CA LEU A 12 3.59 -3.47 26.07
C LEU A 12 4.46 -3.01 27.25
N GLU A 13 5.73 -2.78 26.97
CA GLU A 13 6.71 -2.40 27.98
C GLU A 13 6.49 -0.97 28.47
N TYR A 14 6.13 -0.04 27.58
CA TYR A 14 5.79 1.34 27.95
C TYR A 14 4.59 1.40 28.89
N HIS A 15 3.55 0.59 28.62
CA HIS A 15 2.40 0.49 29.50
C HIS A 15 2.78 -0.13 30.86
N ARG A 16 3.53 -1.23 30.86
CA ARG A 16 4.00 -1.92 32.08
C ARG A 16 4.83 -1.00 32.98
N LEU A 17 5.66 -0.14 32.39
CA LEU A 17 6.55 0.77 33.10
C LEU A 17 5.91 2.13 33.42
N LYS A 18 4.57 2.20 33.46
CA LYS A 18 3.80 3.41 33.79
C LYS A 18 4.19 4.61 32.94
N GLU A 19 4.35 4.38 31.64
CA GLU A 19 4.62 5.42 30.64
C GLU A 19 5.97 6.14 30.79
N SER A 20 6.98 5.47 31.34
CA SER A 20 8.35 5.99 31.40
C SER A 20 9.13 5.72 30.09
N PRO A 21 9.44 6.74 29.26
CA PRO A 21 10.15 6.51 27.99
C PRO A 21 11.60 6.06 28.22
N THR A 22 12.26 6.59 29.25
CA THR A 22 13.65 6.25 29.58
C THR A 22 13.79 4.79 30.01
N ALA A 23 12.88 4.32 30.88
CA ALA A 23 12.90 2.93 31.34
C ALA A 23 12.59 1.97 30.19
N THR A 24 11.61 2.31 29.35
CA THR A 24 11.24 1.55 28.15
C THR A 24 12.40 1.46 27.16
N ARG A 25 13.10 2.57 26.92
CA ARG A 25 14.29 2.60 26.05
C ARG A 25 15.40 1.69 26.57
N ARG A 26 15.67 1.72 27.88
CA ARG A 26 16.70 0.85 28.51
C ARG A 26 16.31 -0.63 28.40
N SER A 27 15.04 -0.96 28.68
CA SER A 27 14.52 -2.32 28.52
C SER A 27 14.62 -2.81 27.07
N PHE A 28 14.32 -1.93 26.11
CA PHE A 28 14.50 -2.21 24.67
C PHE A 28 15.96 -2.51 24.31
N GLN A 29 16.89 -1.67 24.78
CA GLN A 29 18.32 -1.86 24.53
C GLN A 29 18.81 -3.19 25.10
N ALA A 30 18.37 -3.54 26.32
CA ALA A 30 18.72 -4.80 26.96
C ALA A 30 18.14 -6.01 26.21
N ARG A 31 16.85 -5.98 25.84
CA ARG A 31 16.18 -7.10 25.16
C ARG A 31 16.74 -7.37 23.77
N PHE A 32 17.02 -6.33 22.99
CA PHE A 32 17.45 -6.47 21.60
C PHE A 32 18.96 -6.30 21.40
N ASN A 33 19.73 -6.17 22.49
CA ASN A 33 21.18 -5.95 22.48
C ASN A 33 21.63 -4.85 21.50
N VAL A 34 20.94 -3.70 21.54
CA VAL A 34 21.26 -2.57 20.66
C VAL A 34 21.86 -1.40 21.44
N PRO A 35 22.92 -0.75 20.93
CA PRO A 35 23.53 0.39 21.61
C PRO A 35 22.58 1.60 21.66
N LYS A 36 21.72 1.75 20.65
CA LYS A 36 20.77 2.87 20.54
C LYS A 36 19.33 2.38 20.47
N GLY A 37 18.55 2.70 21.49
CA GLY A 37 17.10 2.50 21.49
C GLY A 37 16.32 3.67 20.85
N PRO A 38 14.99 3.53 20.74
CA PRO A 38 14.12 4.59 20.23
C PRO A 38 14.16 5.85 21.08
N ASP A 39 13.90 6.98 20.41
CA ASP A 39 13.73 8.26 21.09
C ASP A 39 12.39 8.30 21.85
N ALA A 40 12.32 9.11 22.91
CA ALA A 40 11.13 9.27 23.72
C ALA A 40 9.92 9.72 22.89
N LYS A 41 10.14 10.58 21.88
CA LYS A 41 9.10 10.98 20.93
C LYS A 41 8.55 9.77 20.17
N THR A 42 9.43 8.91 19.64
CA THR A 42 9.03 7.71 18.91
C THR A 42 8.20 6.76 19.76
N ILE A 43 8.60 6.54 21.01
CA ILE A 43 7.86 5.67 21.95
C ILE A 43 6.46 6.23 22.21
N ARG A 44 6.36 7.53 22.55
CA ARG A 44 5.07 8.20 22.81
C ARG A 44 4.16 8.19 21.57
N THR A 45 4.69 8.53 20.39
CA THR A 45 3.90 8.53 19.15
C THR A 45 3.40 7.14 18.80
N LEU A 46 4.24 6.11 18.96
CA LEU A 46 3.83 4.72 18.73
C LEU A 46 2.71 4.30 19.70
N PHE A 47 2.84 4.64 20.98
CA PHE A 47 1.84 4.31 21.98
C PHE A 47 0.51 5.05 21.76
N ALA A 48 0.55 6.36 21.48
CA ALA A 48 -0.64 7.15 21.17
C ALA A 48 -1.35 6.64 19.90
N LYS A 49 -0.57 6.24 18.89
CA LYS A 49 -1.13 5.57 17.71
C LYS A 49 -1.84 4.28 18.08
N PHE A 50 -1.20 3.42 18.87
CA PHE A 50 -1.78 2.17 19.31
C PHE A 50 -3.07 2.39 20.12
N GLN A 51 -3.11 3.36 21.03
CA GLN A 51 -4.34 3.70 21.77
C GLN A 51 -5.48 4.14 20.85
N ARG A 52 -5.17 4.85 19.75
CA ARG A 52 -6.17 5.33 18.78
C ARG A 52 -6.65 4.25 17.82
N THR A 53 -5.76 3.38 17.32
CA THR A 53 -6.07 2.46 16.22
C THR A 53 -6.03 0.98 16.58
N GLY A 54 -5.51 0.63 17.76
CA GLY A 54 -5.21 -0.75 18.16
C GLY A 54 -4.05 -1.39 17.38
N SER A 55 -3.38 -0.66 16.49
CA SER A 55 -2.37 -1.22 15.59
C SER A 55 -0.99 -0.57 15.75
N VAL A 56 0.05 -1.40 15.66
CA VAL A 56 1.47 -1.01 15.60
C VAL A 56 2.06 -1.06 14.18
N THR A 57 1.26 -1.46 13.18
CA THR A 57 1.69 -1.54 11.77
C THR A 57 2.03 -0.16 11.23
N ASP A 58 2.74 -0.08 10.10
CA ASP A 58 2.99 1.21 9.45
C ASP A 58 1.73 1.73 8.76
N ASP A 59 1.42 3.02 8.91
CA ASP A 59 0.27 3.66 8.24
C ASP A 59 0.44 3.74 6.72
N LEU A 60 1.68 3.57 6.24
CA LEU A 60 2.04 3.68 4.84
C LEU A 60 1.88 2.37 4.06
N VAL A 61 1.56 1.24 4.71
CA VAL A 61 1.36 -0.04 4.00
C VAL A 61 0.15 0.12 3.07
N GLY A 62 0.40 0.28 1.78
CA GLY A 62 -0.62 0.51 0.74
C GLY A 62 -0.79 1.97 0.28
N ASN A 63 -0.30 2.94 1.06
CA ASN A 63 -0.38 4.38 0.76
C ASN A 63 0.99 5.00 0.42
N VAL A 64 1.89 4.21 -0.17
CA VAL A 64 3.21 4.70 -0.57
C VAL A 64 3.09 5.43 -1.91
N GLY A 65 3.11 6.78 -1.86
CA GLY A 65 3.17 7.64 -3.04
C GLY A 65 1.83 8.29 -3.43
N ARG A 66 1.83 8.98 -4.59
CA ARG A 66 0.67 9.72 -5.08
C ARG A 66 -0.50 8.79 -5.39
N GLN A 67 -1.66 9.06 -4.81
CA GLN A 67 -2.89 8.32 -5.10
C GLN A 67 -3.18 8.29 -6.60
N GLN A 68 -3.52 7.11 -7.12
CA GLN A 68 -3.85 6.94 -8.53
C GLN A 68 -5.33 7.22 -8.76
N THR A 69 -5.66 8.46 -9.12
CA THR A 69 -7.05 8.89 -9.31
C THR A 69 -7.72 8.29 -10.55
N ALA A 70 -6.94 7.95 -11.58
CA ALA A 70 -7.49 7.43 -12.83
C ALA A 70 -7.63 5.91 -12.85
N VAL A 71 -6.93 5.17 -11.98
CA VAL A 71 -6.96 3.70 -11.93
C VAL A 71 -7.93 3.27 -10.83
N THR A 72 -9.18 3.68 -10.95
CA THR A 72 -10.26 3.24 -10.07
C THR A 72 -10.81 1.89 -10.54
N PRO A 73 -11.42 1.08 -9.66
CA PRO A 73 -12.06 -0.17 -10.05
C PRO A 73 -13.11 0.01 -11.15
N GLU A 74 -13.86 1.12 -11.09
CA GLU A 74 -14.84 1.51 -12.10
C GLU A 74 -14.20 1.73 -13.47
N ASN A 75 -13.14 2.56 -13.56
CA ASN A 75 -12.44 2.81 -14.82
C ASN A 75 -11.81 1.53 -15.39
N VAL A 76 -11.30 0.65 -14.52
CA VAL A 76 -10.76 -0.66 -14.93
C VAL A 76 -11.85 -1.52 -15.54
N ALA A 77 -13.04 -1.56 -14.93
CA ALA A 77 -14.18 -2.31 -15.45
C ALA A 77 -14.66 -1.76 -16.82
N THR A 78 -14.77 -0.43 -16.96
CA THR A 78 -15.17 0.21 -18.22
C THR A 78 -14.17 -0.08 -19.34
N VAL A 79 -12.86 0.06 -19.07
CA VAL A 79 -11.81 -0.27 -20.05
C VAL A 79 -11.83 -1.76 -20.40
N SER A 80 -12.03 -2.63 -19.42
CA SER A 80 -12.15 -4.08 -19.65
C SER A 80 -13.34 -4.42 -20.55
N GLY A 81 -14.50 -3.80 -20.31
CA GLY A 81 -15.71 -4.01 -21.12
C GLY A 81 -15.51 -3.62 -22.59
N ILE A 82 -14.88 -2.47 -22.84
CA ILE A 82 -14.58 -2.01 -24.21
C ILE A 82 -13.67 -3.01 -24.94
N ILE A 83 -12.68 -3.57 -24.24
CA ILE A 83 -11.74 -4.54 -24.82
C ILE A 83 -12.43 -5.88 -25.10
N GLN A 84 -13.30 -6.33 -24.19
CA GLN A 84 -14.09 -7.55 -24.41
C GLN A 84 -15.01 -7.41 -25.62
N GLN A 85 -15.60 -6.24 -25.82
CA GLN A 85 -16.45 -5.96 -26.99
C GLN A 85 -15.64 -5.82 -28.28
N ASN A 86 -14.49 -5.13 -28.22
CA ASN A 86 -13.63 -4.92 -29.38
C ASN A 86 -12.14 -5.02 -29.00
N PRO A 87 -11.56 -6.24 -29.07
CA PRO A 87 -10.17 -6.50 -28.69
C PRO A 87 -9.13 -5.74 -29.52
N MET A 88 -9.49 -5.34 -30.75
CA MET A 88 -8.61 -4.62 -31.66
C MET A 88 -8.60 -3.10 -31.42
N SER A 89 -9.31 -2.62 -30.39
CA SER A 89 -9.36 -1.20 -30.06
C SER A 89 -7.99 -0.66 -29.63
N SER A 90 -7.51 0.36 -30.34
CA SER A 90 -6.27 1.03 -29.94
C SER A 90 -6.43 1.77 -28.61
N VAL A 91 -5.32 1.94 -27.88
CA VAL A 91 -5.28 2.72 -26.62
C VAL A 91 -5.84 4.13 -26.80
N ARG A 92 -5.62 4.75 -27.97
CA ARG A 92 -6.16 6.08 -28.30
C ARG A 92 -7.67 6.07 -28.38
N ARG A 93 -8.26 5.03 -28.99
CA ARG A 93 -9.71 4.88 -29.12
C ARG A 93 -10.37 4.68 -27.76
N ILE A 94 -9.84 3.73 -26.97
CA ILE A 94 -10.34 3.45 -25.61
C ILE A 94 -10.28 4.71 -24.74
N ALA A 95 -9.19 5.47 -24.82
CA ALA A 95 -9.04 6.73 -24.09
C ALA A 95 -10.11 7.77 -24.50
N SER A 96 -10.44 7.84 -25.79
CA SER A 96 -11.49 8.74 -26.29
C SER A 96 -12.89 8.33 -25.84
N GLU A 97 -13.18 7.02 -25.83
CA GLU A 97 -14.49 6.49 -25.43
C GLU A 97 -14.72 6.60 -23.91
N THR A 98 -13.65 6.42 -23.11
CA THR A 98 -13.71 6.50 -21.64
C THR A 98 -13.51 7.91 -21.08
N GLY A 99 -13.10 8.87 -21.91
CA GLY A 99 -12.69 10.21 -21.45
C GLY A 99 -11.37 10.24 -20.65
N LEU A 100 -10.67 9.11 -20.55
CA LEU A 100 -9.41 9.00 -19.81
C LEU A 100 -8.23 9.53 -20.62
N LYS A 101 -7.18 9.99 -19.92
CA LYS A 101 -5.90 10.27 -20.58
C LYS A 101 -5.32 8.97 -21.16
N ARG A 102 -4.67 9.09 -22.33
CA ARG A 102 -4.00 7.95 -22.99
C ARG A 102 -3.02 7.23 -22.06
N SER A 103 -2.22 7.97 -21.28
CA SER A 103 -1.27 7.39 -20.33
C SER A 103 -1.93 6.64 -19.18
N SER A 104 -3.08 7.11 -18.69
CA SER A 104 -3.88 6.42 -17.68
C SER A 104 -4.48 5.13 -18.23
N THR A 105 -5.04 5.19 -19.43
CA THR A 105 -5.60 4.02 -20.14
C THR A 105 -4.52 2.96 -20.34
N GLN A 106 -3.34 3.36 -20.83
CA GLN A 106 -2.19 2.45 -20.98
C GLN A 106 -1.74 1.83 -19.64
N LYS A 107 -1.82 2.59 -18.55
CA LYS A 107 -1.49 2.08 -17.21
C LYS A 107 -2.50 1.04 -16.76
N ILE A 108 -3.80 1.27 -16.94
CA ILE A 108 -4.87 0.30 -16.65
C ILE A 108 -4.62 -1.00 -17.42
N LEU A 109 -4.41 -0.91 -18.73
CA LEU A 109 -4.12 -2.06 -19.59
C LEU A 109 -2.94 -2.89 -19.06
N ARG A 110 -1.81 -2.24 -18.75
CA ARG A 110 -0.58 -2.95 -18.38
C ARG A 110 -0.55 -3.43 -16.93
N LYS A 111 -1.08 -2.64 -15.99
CA LYS A 111 -0.91 -2.89 -14.54
C LYS A 111 -2.11 -3.56 -13.90
N SER A 112 -3.33 -3.26 -14.36
CA SER A 112 -4.57 -3.81 -13.80
C SER A 112 -5.08 -4.99 -14.62
N LEU A 113 -5.06 -4.89 -15.95
CA LEU A 113 -5.53 -5.95 -16.85
C LEU A 113 -4.41 -6.87 -17.35
N HIS A 114 -3.16 -6.60 -16.96
CA HIS A 114 -1.98 -7.40 -17.33
C HIS A 114 -1.82 -7.66 -18.84
N MET A 115 -2.26 -6.70 -19.67
CA MET A 115 -2.09 -6.72 -21.12
C MET A 115 -0.75 -6.06 -21.49
N PHE A 116 0.12 -6.82 -22.16
CA PHE A 116 1.45 -6.34 -22.55
C PHE A 116 1.53 -6.17 -24.06
N PRO A 117 2.13 -5.08 -24.56
CA PRO A 117 2.37 -4.92 -25.99
C PRO A 117 3.13 -6.11 -26.57
N PHE A 118 2.79 -6.48 -27.81
CA PHE A 118 3.42 -7.57 -28.57
C PHE A 118 3.30 -8.97 -27.93
N LYS A 119 2.44 -9.13 -26.91
CA LYS A 119 2.08 -10.43 -26.36
C LYS A 119 0.76 -10.88 -26.98
N ILE A 120 0.80 -11.99 -27.73
CA ILE A 120 -0.41 -12.58 -28.33
C ILE A 120 -1.34 -13.03 -27.19
N GLN A 121 -2.59 -12.58 -27.23
CA GLN A 121 -3.64 -13.03 -26.32
C GLN A 121 -4.56 -13.99 -27.07
N THR A 122 -4.68 -15.22 -26.56
CA THR A 122 -5.60 -16.22 -27.09
C THR A 122 -6.92 -16.13 -26.33
N HIS A 123 -7.99 -15.78 -27.04
CA HIS A 123 -9.35 -15.88 -26.51
C HIS A 123 -10.00 -17.12 -27.13
N GLN A 124 -10.53 -18.02 -26.29
CA GLN A 124 -11.34 -19.13 -26.77
C GLN A 124 -12.74 -18.58 -27.10
N ALA A 125 -13.23 -18.87 -28.31
CA ALA A 125 -14.65 -18.73 -28.59
C ALA A 125 -15.39 -19.75 -27.73
N ILE A 126 -16.29 -19.30 -26.85
CA ILE A 126 -17.19 -20.19 -26.12
C ILE A 126 -18.23 -20.69 -27.13
N PRO A 127 -18.45 -22.01 -27.26
CA PRO A 127 -19.42 -22.58 -28.20
C PRO A 127 -20.87 -22.22 -27.87
#